data_AF-F5HRG0-F1
#
_entry.id   AF-F5HRG0-F1
#
_cell.length_a   1.000
_cell.length_b   1.000
_cell.length_c   1.000
_cell.angle_alpha   90.00
_cell.angle_beta   90.00
_cell.angle_gamma   90.00
#
_symmetry.space_group_name_H-M   'P 1'
#
loop_
_entity.id
_entity.type
_entity.pdbx_description
1 polymer ?
#
loop_
_entity_poly.entity_id
_entity_poly.type
_entity_poly.pdbx_seq_one_letter_code
_entity_poly.pdbx_strand_id
1 'polypeptide(L)'
;LTVKGHHFDSRPNFARYHLLFGGNKENSLAFCNWSDVQKARREMLRAHTFPRAFSTRFNELNGIIGDEMEFMVNHLDSLSGTSVHAKPLILHCCANIFITYLCSKNFHLEHDGFRNMVENFDKVFFEVNQGYAADFLPFLMPL
;
A
#
# COMPACT_ATOMS: atom_id res chain seq x y z
N LEU A 1 -5.50 -0.85 -28.67
CA LEU A 1 -4.37 -1.47 -27.94
C LEU A 1 -4.95 -1.96 -26.61
N THR A 2 -5.25 -3.23 -26.33
CA THR A 2 -4.39 -4.44 -26.36
C THR A 2 -5.31 -5.68 -26.39
N VAL A 3 -5.35 -6.42 -27.50
CA VAL A 3 -6.25 -7.60 -27.66
C VAL A 3 -5.78 -8.83 -26.86
N LYS A 4 -4.52 -8.85 -26.41
CA LYS A 4 -3.87 -9.99 -25.74
C LYS A 4 -3.55 -9.75 -24.26
N GLY A 5 -4.24 -8.82 -23.58
CA GLY A 5 -3.95 -8.50 -22.18
C GLY A 5 -3.99 -9.71 -21.23
N HIS A 6 -4.94 -10.61 -21.46
CA HIS A 6 -5.10 -11.87 -20.71
C HIS A 6 -3.95 -12.88 -20.93
N HIS A 7 -3.08 -12.70 -21.93
CA HIS A 7 -1.89 -13.54 -22.08
C HIS A 7 -0.74 -13.11 -21.15
N PHE A 8 -0.83 -11.92 -20.54
CA PHE A 8 0.23 -11.32 -19.72
C PHE A 8 -0.30 -10.88 -18.34
N ASP A 9 -1.42 -11.44 -17.89
CA ASP A 9 -2.07 -11.06 -16.64
C ASP A 9 -1.52 -11.77 -15.39
N SER A 10 -0.81 -12.87 -15.60
CA SER A 10 -0.16 -13.67 -14.55
C SER A 10 1.05 -12.94 -13.95
N ARG A 11 1.46 -13.37 -12.75
CA ARG A 11 2.59 -12.77 -12.02
C ARG A 11 3.71 -13.78 -11.86
N PRO A 12 4.99 -13.34 -11.85
CA PRO A 12 6.11 -14.23 -11.58
C PRO A 12 5.92 -15.00 -10.29
N ASN A 13 6.32 -16.28 -10.27
CA ASN A 13 6.19 -17.15 -9.11
C ASN A 13 7.49 -17.23 -8.32
N PHE A 14 7.97 -16.10 -7.83
CA PHE A 14 9.19 -16.04 -7.03
C PHE A 14 8.92 -16.46 -5.58
N ALA A 15 9.82 -17.25 -4.99
CA ALA A 15 9.71 -17.74 -3.61
C ALA A 15 9.50 -16.60 -2.61
N ARG A 16 10.15 -15.47 -2.86
CA ARG A 16 10.06 -14.25 -2.06
C ARG A 16 8.67 -13.64 -1.99
N TYR A 17 7.86 -13.71 -3.05
CA TYR A 17 6.48 -13.24 -3.00
C TYR A 17 5.64 -14.09 -2.03
N HIS A 18 5.91 -15.39 -1.94
CA HIS A 18 5.25 -16.22 -0.93
C HIS A 18 5.65 -15.80 0.47
N LEU A 19 6.94 -15.57 0.73
CA LEU A 19 7.44 -15.13 2.03
C LEU A 19 6.83 -13.78 2.46
N LEU A 20 6.77 -12.81 1.55
CA LEU A 20 6.22 -11.47 1.82
C LEU A 20 4.71 -11.49 2.14
N PHE A 21 3.97 -12.43 1.55
CA PHE A 21 2.51 -12.48 1.65
C PHE A 21 2.00 -13.67 2.46
N GLY A 22 2.71 -14.03 3.54
CA GLY A 22 2.23 -15.01 4.53
C GLY A 22 2.31 -16.47 4.06
N GLY A 23 3.38 -16.82 3.34
CA GLY A 23 3.61 -18.15 2.79
C GLY A 23 2.82 -18.47 1.53
N ASN A 24 1.98 -17.54 1.05
CA ASN A 24 1.16 -17.75 -0.14
C ASN A 24 0.95 -16.43 -0.91
N LYS A 25 1.55 -16.31 -2.09
CA LYS A 25 1.42 -15.10 -2.92
C LYS A 25 -0.03 -14.79 -3.32
N GLU A 26 -0.93 -15.77 -3.30
CA GLU A 26 -2.35 -15.60 -3.63
C GLU A 26 -3.12 -14.79 -2.56
N ASN A 27 -2.50 -14.50 -1.42
CA ASN A 27 -2.99 -13.54 -0.42
C ASN A 27 -2.89 -12.08 -0.90
N SER A 28 -2.01 -11.79 -1.86
CA SER A 28 -1.81 -10.44 -2.38
C SER A 28 -2.59 -10.21 -3.66
N LEU A 29 -3.51 -9.24 -3.66
CA LEU A 29 -4.29 -8.92 -4.87
C LEU A 29 -3.43 -8.42 -6.05
N ALA A 30 -2.23 -7.90 -5.76
CA ALA A 30 -1.31 -7.37 -6.78
C ALA A 30 -0.38 -8.45 -7.37
N PHE A 31 -0.02 -9.47 -6.58
CA PHE A 31 0.96 -10.51 -6.93
C PHE A 31 0.36 -11.92 -7.10
N CYS A 32 -0.93 -12.10 -6.80
CA CYS A 32 -1.67 -13.30 -7.14
C CYS A 32 -1.81 -13.45 -8.65
N ASN A 33 -2.06 -14.69 -9.10
CA ASN A 33 -2.36 -14.93 -10.50
C ASN A 33 -3.76 -14.45 -10.84
N TRP A 34 -4.00 -14.20 -12.12
CA TRP A 34 -5.36 -14.01 -12.59
C TRP A 34 -6.21 -15.25 -12.30
N SER A 35 -7.37 -15.01 -11.69
CA SER A 35 -8.35 -16.03 -11.33
C SER A 35 -9.70 -15.35 -11.12
N ASP A 36 -10.79 -16.12 -11.12
CA ASP A 36 -12.11 -15.58 -10.79
C ASP A 36 -12.16 -15.01 -9.36
N VAL A 37 -11.41 -15.60 -8.42
CA VAL A 37 -11.25 -15.09 -7.06
C VAL A 37 -10.56 -13.73 -7.05
N GLN A 38 -9.46 -13.57 -7.80
CA GLN A 38 -8.76 -12.30 -7.96
C GLN A 38 -9.68 -11.23 -8.55
N LYS A 39 -10.42 -11.58 -9.60
CA LYS A 39 -11.37 -10.68 -10.26
C LYS A 39 -12.47 -10.23 -9.30
N ALA A 40 -13.08 -11.17 -8.57
CA ALA A 40 -14.11 -10.87 -7.58
C ALA A 40 -13.59 -9.93 -6.48
N ARG A 41 -12.40 -10.20 -5.91
CA ARG A 41 -11.76 -9.32 -4.92
C ARG A 41 -11.52 -7.92 -5.45
N ARG A 42 -11.02 -7.79 -6.69
CA ARG A 42 -10.79 -6.50 -7.34
C ARG A 42 -12.07 -5.71 -7.56
N GLU A 43 -13.13 -6.35 -8.06
CA GLU A 43 -14.42 -5.67 -8.28
C GLU A 43 -15.07 -5.23 -6.96
N MET A 44 -14.97 -6.02 -5.89
CA MET A 44 -15.46 -5.61 -4.57
C MET A 44 -14.76 -4.34 -4.06
N LEU A 45 -13.44 -4.23 -4.24
CA LEU A 45 -12.68 -3.07 -3.76
C LEU A 45 -12.88 -1.82 -4.62
N ARG A 46 -13.25 -1.97 -5.90
CA ARG A 46 -13.29 -0.88 -6.87
C ARG A 46 -14.14 0.30 -6.41
N ALA A 47 -15.30 0.05 -5.82
CA ALA A 47 -16.20 1.10 -5.34
C ALA A 47 -15.63 1.90 -4.15
N HIS A 48 -14.69 1.29 -3.40
CA HIS A 48 -14.04 1.90 -2.26
C HIS A 48 -12.77 2.65 -2.68
N THR A 49 -11.95 2.07 -3.58
CA THR A 49 -10.67 2.66 -4.00
C THR A 49 -10.83 3.73 -5.08
N PHE A 50 -11.95 3.73 -5.81
CA PHE A 50 -12.25 4.74 -6.84
C PHE A 50 -13.67 5.28 -6.63
N PRO A 51 -13.94 5.97 -5.50
CA PRO A 51 -15.26 6.51 -5.22
C PRO A 51 -15.61 7.55 -6.28
N ARG A 52 -16.84 7.49 -6.81
CA ARG A 52 -17.30 8.43 -7.83
C ARG A 52 -17.42 9.82 -7.22
N ALA A 53 -17.04 10.85 -7.99
CA ALA A 53 -17.21 12.24 -7.59
C ALA A 53 -18.63 12.50 -7.08
N PHE A 54 -18.75 13.29 -6.01
CA PHE A 54 -20.00 13.65 -5.34
C PHE A 54 -20.77 12.49 -4.67
N SER A 55 -20.23 11.28 -4.64
CA SER A 55 -20.80 10.19 -3.84
C SER A 55 -20.53 10.38 -2.35
N THR A 56 -21.33 9.75 -1.48
CA THR A 56 -21.11 9.76 -0.02
C THR A 56 -19.69 9.33 0.34
N ARG A 57 -19.19 8.25 -0.28
CA ARG A 57 -17.82 7.74 -0.07
C ARG A 57 -16.75 8.74 -0.49
N PHE A 58 -16.98 9.47 -1.58
CA PHE A 58 -16.05 10.50 -2.04
C PHE A 58 -15.98 11.66 -1.05
N ASN A 59 -17.14 12.11 -0.55
CA ASN A 59 -17.20 13.18 0.45
C ASN A 59 -16.56 12.74 1.78
N GLU A 60 -16.81 11.50 2.21
CA GLU A 60 -16.17 10.89 3.38
C GLU A 60 -14.64 10.85 3.24
N LEU A 61 -14.12 10.31 2.14
CA LEU A 61 -12.69 10.27 1.87
C LEU A 61 -12.08 11.68 1.82
N ASN A 62 -12.74 12.63 1.18
CA ASN A 62 -12.26 14.01 1.13
C ASN A 62 -12.24 14.69 2.51
N GLY A 63 -13.22 14.40 3.37
CA GLY A 63 -13.22 14.89 4.76
C GLY A 63 -11.98 14.37 5.51
N ILE A 64 -11.75 13.05 5.46
CA ILE A 64 -10.59 12.41 6.09
C ILE A 64 -9.27 12.98 5.55
N ILE A 65 -9.18 13.19 4.23
CA ILE A 65 -8.00 13.83 3.61
C ILE A 65 -7.84 15.26 4.12
N GLY A 66 -8.92 16.04 4.20
CA GLY A 66 -8.91 17.41 4.70
C GLY A 66 -8.36 17.49 6.13
N ASP A 67 -8.91 16.66 7.02
CA ASP A 67 -8.52 16.60 8.44
C ASP A 67 -7.03 16.25 8.60
N GLU A 68 -6.54 15.21 7.89
CA GLU A 68 -5.14 14.79 7.95
C GLU A 68 -4.18 15.81 7.30
N MET A 69 -4.61 16.49 6.23
CA MET A 69 -3.83 17.56 5.62
C MET A 69 -3.73 18.78 6.52
N GLU A 70 -4.82 19.17 7.20
CA GLU A 70 -4.81 20.25 8.19
C GLU A 70 -3.86 19.93 9.35
N PHE A 71 -3.94 18.70 9.89
CA PHE A 71 -2.99 18.22 10.90
C PHE A 71 -1.53 18.32 10.42
N MET A 72 -1.23 17.80 9.22
CA MET A 72 0.12 17.79 8.67
C MET A 72 0.69 19.20 8.49
N VAL A 73 -0.11 20.14 7.95
CA VAL A 73 0.30 21.53 7.74
C VAL A 73 0.54 22.24 9.07
N ASN A 74 -0.37 22.10 10.03
CA ASN A 74 -0.23 22.70 11.36
C ASN A 74 1.00 22.16 12.10
N HIS A 75 1.27 20.85 11.97
CA HIS A 75 2.47 20.25 12.55
C HIS A 75 3.75 20.80 11.92
N LEU A 76 3.81 20.92 10.59
CA LEU A 76 4.96 21.48 9.89
C LEU A 76 5.18 22.96 10.23
N ASP A 77 4.10 23.74 10.35
CA ASP A 77 4.17 25.14 10.78
C ASP A 77 4.73 25.27 12.20
N SER A 78 4.34 24.38 13.12
CA SER A 78 4.90 24.33 14.48
C SER A 78 6.41 24.05 14.52
N LEU A 79 6.96 23.46 13.46
CA LEU A 79 8.38 23.15 13.29
C LEU A 79 9.12 24.21 12.45
N SER A 80 8.48 25.35 12.16
CA SER A 80 9.05 26.41 11.34
C SER A 80 10.43 26.86 11.84
N GLY A 81 11.36 27.06 10.90
CA GLY A 81 12.76 27.40 11.19
C GLY A 81 13.65 26.22 11.58
N THR A 82 13.11 25.00 11.65
CA THR A 82 13.89 23.77 11.88
C THR A 82 14.01 22.93 10.60
N SER A 83 15.09 22.15 10.49
CA SER A 83 15.21 21.15 9.42
C SER A 83 14.34 19.95 9.76
N VAL A 84 13.40 19.61 8.87
CA VAL A 84 12.44 18.54 9.10
C VAL A 84 12.65 17.41 8.07
N HIS A 85 12.72 16.18 8.55
CA HIS A 85 12.59 15.00 7.71
C HIS A 85 11.11 14.78 7.39
N ALA A 86 10.61 15.38 6.30
CA ALA A 86 9.19 15.38 5.98
C ALA A 86 8.62 14.02 5.53
N LYS A 87 9.46 13.11 4.99
CA LYS A 87 9.00 11.83 4.42
C LYS A 87 8.22 10.97 5.43
N PRO A 88 8.73 10.68 6.66
CA PRO A 88 7.98 9.92 7.66
C PRO A 88 6.62 10.53 8.01
N LEU A 89 6.55 11.85 8.16
CA LEU A 89 5.30 12.56 8.43
C LEU A 89 4.28 12.37 7.29
N ILE A 90 4.69 12.61 6.05
CA ILE A 90 3.83 12.46 4.88
C ILE A 90 3.32 11.01 4.78
N LEU A 91 4.21 10.03 4.93
CA LEU A 91 3.84 8.62 4.87
C LEU A 91 2.88 8.22 6.01
N HIS A 92 3.09 8.74 7.22
CA HIS A 92 2.19 8.52 8.35
C HIS A 92 0.78 9.05 8.05
N CYS A 93 0.67 10.30 7.59
CA CYS A 93 -0.61 10.91 7.23
C CYS A 93 -1.29 10.14 6.09
N CYS A 94 -0.56 9.76 5.03
CA CYS A 94 -1.12 8.94 3.96
C CYS A 94 -1.63 7.58 4.47
N ALA A 95 -0.89 6.92 5.35
CA ALA A 95 -1.30 5.66 5.94
C ALA A 95 -2.53 5.83 6.85
N ASN A 96 -2.60 6.91 7.63
CA ASN A 96 -3.77 7.26 8.43
C ASN A 96 -5.01 7.51 7.57
N ILE A 97 -4.90 8.26 6.47
CA ILE A 97 -6.01 8.46 5.52
C ILE A 97 -6.54 7.10 5.06
N PHE A 98 -5.65 6.21 4.63
CA PHE A 98 -6.02 4.89 4.14
C PHE A 98 -6.71 4.02 5.21
N ILE A 99 -6.12 3.92 6.41
CA ILE A 99 -6.64 3.08 7.49
C ILE A 99 -7.91 3.68 8.11
N THR A 100 -8.04 5.01 8.16
CA THR A 100 -9.25 5.68 8.63
C THR A 100 -10.40 5.38 7.67
N TYR A 101 -10.17 5.54 6.37
CA TYR A 101 -11.20 5.34 5.37
C TYR A 101 -11.61 3.88 5.20
N LEU A 102 -10.67 2.93 5.25
CA LEU A 102 -10.99 1.50 5.03
C LEU A 102 -11.28 0.72 6.30
N CYS A 103 -10.77 1.15 7.45
CA CYS A 103 -10.84 0.39 8.70
C CYS A 103 -11.43 1.21 9.87
N SER A 104 -11.76 2.49 9.66
CA SER A 104 -12.28 3.39 10.70
C SER A 104 -11.37 3.46 11.92
N LYS A 105 -10.05 3.46 11.69
CA LYS A 105 -9.01 3.61 12.72
C LYS A 105 -8.00 4.68 12.30
N ASN A 106 -7.46 5.41 13.26
CA ASN A 106 -6.34 6.32 13.07
C ASN A 106 -5.33 6.14 14.20
N PHE A 107 -4.12 6.62 13.98
CA PHE A 107 -3.03 6.55 14.95
C PHE A 107 -2.33 7.89 15.09
N HIS A 108 -2.05 8.28 16.32
CA HIS A 108 -1.23 9.46 16.61
C HIS A 108 0.21 9.28 16.13
N LEU A 109 0.91 10.39 15.90
CA LEU A 109 2.27 10.41 15.34
C LEU A 109 3.28 9.69 16.25
N GLU A 110 3.01 9.61 17.54
CA GLU A 110 3.85 8.97 18.55
C GLU A 110 3.67 7.45 18.59
N HIS A 111 2.71 6.88 17.84
CA HIS A 111 2.43 5.46 17.86
C HIS A 111 3.50 4.63 17.13
N ASP A 112 4.50 4.17 17.87
CA ASP A 112 5.68 3.42 17.39
C ASP A 112 5.33 2.25 16.47
N GLY A 113 4.38 1.40 16.87
CA GLY A 113 4.02 0.22 16.07
C GLY A 113 3.48 0.57 14.68
N PHE A 114 2.82 1.73 14.56
CA PHE A 114 2.24 2.17 13.31
C PHE A 114 3.29 2.83 12.43
N ARG A 115 4.14 3.68 13.00
CA ARG A 115 5.31 4.24 12.31
C ARG A 115 6.21 3.14 11.75
N ASN A 116 6.55 2.15 12.58
CA ASN A 116 7.36 1.01 12.16
C ASN A 116 6.70 0.21 11.04
N MET A 117 5.37 0.03 11.09
CA MET A 117 4.63 -0.62 10.02
C MET A 117 4.74 0.17 8.70
N VAL A 118 4.51 1.48 8.75
CA VAL A 118 4.59 2.37 7.59
C VAL A 118 6.00 2.37 6.97
N GLU A 119 7.04 2.48 7.80
CA GLU A 119 8.44 2.43 7.35
C GLU A 119 8.81 1.08 6.73
N ASN A 120 8.26 -0.02 7.24
CA ASN A 120 8.53 -1.34 6.67
C ASN A 120 7.97 -1.51 5.25
N PHE A 121 7.00 -0.69 4.81
CA PHE A 121 6.56 -0.72 3.41
C PHE A 121 7.67 -0.29 2.44
N ASP A 122 8.58 0.61 2.82
CA ASP A 122 9.74 0.94 1.96
C ASP A 122 10.58 -0.32 1.66
N LYS A 123 10.75 -1.19 2.65
CA LYS A 123 11.47 -2.47 2.49
C LYS A 123 10.68 -3.42 1.59
N VAL A 124 9.38 -3.54 1.80
CA VAL A 124 8.52 -4.38 0.94
C VAL A 124 8.58 -3.91 -0.51
N PHE A 125 8.47 -2.60 -0.75
CA PHE A 125 8.57 -2.03 -2.09
C PHE A 125 9.96 -2.18 -2.69
N PHE A 126 11.02 -1.99 -1.90
CA PHE A 126 12.38 -2.25 -2.34
C PHE A 126 12.51 -3.70 -2.82
N GLU A 127 12.08 -4.65 -1.99
CA GLU A 127 12.11 -6.07 -2.29
C GLU A 127 11.36 -6.36 -3.60
N VAL A 128 10.05 -6.13 -3.69
CA VAL A 128 9.27 -6.58 -4.85
C VAL A 128 9.73 -6.03 -6.22
N ASN A 129 10.54 -4.97 -6.24
CA ASN A 129 11.12 -4.39 -7.45
C ASN A 129 12.52 -4.92 -7.81
N GLN A 130 13.12 -5.79 -7.00
CA GLN A 130 14.38 -6.46 -7.33
C GLN A 130 14.15 -7.69 -8.20
N GLY A 131 15.08 -7.94 -9.14
CA GLY A 131 15.17 -9.19 -9.89
C GLY A 131 16.43 -9.95 -9.49
N TYR A 132 16.43 -10.56 -8.31
CA TYR A 132 17.62 -11.25 -7.80
C TYR A 132 17.91 -12.52 -8.61
N ALA A 133 19.18 -12.92 -8.70
CA ALA A 133 19.56 -14.16 -9.36
C ALA A 133 18.82 -15.38 -8.77
N ALA A 134 18.60 -15.39 -7.46
CA ALA A 134 17.89 -16.46 -6.76
C ALA A 134 16.40 -16.57 -7.13
N ASP A 135 15.79 -15.51 -7.66
CA ASP A 135 14.41 -15.56 -8.21
C ASP A 135 14.34 -16.46 -9.47
N PHE A 136 15.47 -16.64 -10.16
CA PHE A 136 15.61 -17.46 -11.38
C PHE A 136 16.43 -18.74 -11.18
N LEU A 137 17.31 -18.76 -10.18
CA LEU A 137 18.20 -19.85 -9.82
C LEU A 137 17.95 -20.24 -8.35
N PRO A 138 16.92 -21.05 -8.05
CA PRO A 138 16.47 -21.29 -6.68
C PRO A 138 17.55 -21.88 -5.75
N PHE A 139 18.54 -22.58 -6.29
CA PHE A 139 19.67 -23.12 -5.52
C PHE A 139 20.63 -22.04 -4.98
N LEU A 140 20.46 -20.77 -5.37
CA LEU A 140 21.17 -19.62 -4.79
C LEU A 140 20.43 -18.99 -3.60
N MET A 141 19.23 -19.46 -3.26
CA MET A 141 18.52 -18.97 -2.09
C MET A 141 19.34 -19.28 -0.81
N PRO A 142 19.51 -18.31 0.10
CA PRO A 142 20.17 -18.57 1.38
C PRO A 142 19.38 -19.63 2.17
N LEU A 143 20.13 -20.52 2.84
CA LEU A 143 19.61 -21.55 3.75
C LEU A 143 18.96 -20.95 4.98
#